data_AF-A0A146K6L1-F1
#
_entry.id   AF-A0A146K6L1-F1
#
_cell.length_a   1.000
_cell.length_b   1.000
_cell.length_c   1.000
_cell.angle_alpha   90.00
_cell.angle_beta   90.00
_cell.angle_gamma   90.00
#
_symmetry.space_group_name_H-M   'P 1'
#
loop_
_entity.id
_entity.type
_entity.pdbx_description
1 polymer ?
#
loop_
_entity_poly.entity_id
_entity_poly.type
_entity_poly.pdbx_seq_one_letter_code
_entity_poly.pdbx_strand_id
1 'polypeptide(L)'
;VLAGAPISTMKIDSSLLKNIETTHIANHVVINKTYGLNDIMYEAEEDEREAYDTDFFNAFLAKCKQSKIEYQQVLRDLGIVMPAHIFSDICLKEYVEQMHIEQIEAQVVRQRLPQFSYFDEIIECFRQCENIVFMCGAGISVSAGIPDFRSDKGIYSQLERYNLCDPTDMFDMNFFTKNPLPFYSFAPEIIPQDKYKPTFTHYFIKQLFDQNKVLRLYTQNIDGLEAKADIPRQKIVNCHGCFDFATCMHCKLQVPFDQYSQIIINKKIPLCPQCSTVREIDLQPNIPKCILKPNIVFFGERLPAEFENDIDEDFAIADLIVVVGSSMKVKPFCGAVGRAPRYVPQVMINLEEIQTHIFDCQIVGQSDLILGEVARQLNWDLQKWNMEVTERNTQNVRLFQEENVRWTKTKLELQNLQVQIQQMEIQNEGSQKQQEFMKLIEREELLKQMVAKVPTKREIEKIGQKVKIQNSGTGIIKIIKE
;
A
#
# COMPACT_ATOMS: atom_id res chain seq x y z
N VAL A 1 8.81 7.43 -35.92
CA VAL A 1 8.06 8.48 -35.19
C VAL A 1 8.33 8.48 -33.69
N LEU A 2 8.98 7.45 -33.10
CA LEU A 2 9.34 7.42 -31.67
C LEU A 2 10.83 7.71 -31.41
N ALA A 3 11.37 8.74 -32.04
CA ALA A 3 12.68 9.28 -31.66
C ALA A 3 12.42 10.51 -30.78
N GLY A 4 12.25 10.31 -29.47
CA GLY A 4 12.08 11.41 -28.51
C GLY A 4 11.00 11.27 -27.44
N ALA A 5 10.42 10.09 -27.21
CA ALA A 5 9.50 9.88 -26.08
C ALA A 5 10.29 9.43 -24.82
N PRO A 6 10.06 10.01 -23.63
CA PRO A 6 10.67 9.54 -22.38
C PRO A 6 10.22 8.10 -22.04
N ILE A 7 11.10 7.33 -21.39
CA ILE A 7 10.94 5.92 -21.01
C ILE A 7 9.61 5.66 -20.26
N SER A 8 9.05 6.67 -19.58
CA SER A 8 7.75 6.63 -18.88
C SER A 8 6.52 6.37 -19.77
N THR A 9 6.70 6.20 -21.09
CA THR A 9 5.64 5.91 -22.06
C THR A 9 5.67 4.49 -22.63
N MET A 10 6.68 3.68 -22.30
CA MET A 10 6.79 2.30 -22.79
C MET A 10 6.20 1.29 -21.79
N LYS A 11 5.14 0.59 -22.20
CA LYS A 11 4.58 -0.54 -21.43
C LYS A 11 5.57 -1.69 -21.43
N ILE A 12 6.17 -1.98 -20.28
CA ILE A 12 6.98 -3.18 -20.05
C ILE A 12 6.02 -4.38 -19.98
N ASP A 13 6.30 -5.42 -20.77
CA ASP A 13 5.56 -6.67 -20.71
C ASP A 13 5.79 -7.35 -19.35
N SER A 14 4.71 -7.59 -18.61
CA SER A 14 4.74 -8.23 -17.29
C SER A 14 5.41 -9.62 -17.26
N SER A 15 5.53 -10.29 -18.42
CA SER A 15 6.25 -11.57 -18.54
C SER A 15 7.77 -11.43 -18.44
N LEU A 16 8.33 -10.27 -18.82
CA LEU A 16 9.76 -9.95 -18.69
C LEU A 16 10.15 -9.67 -17.23
N LEU A 17 9.29 -9.01 -16.45
CA LEU A 17 9.50 -8.76 -15.02
C LEU A 17 9.53 -10.06 -14.19
N LYS A 18 8.76 -11.07 -14.59
CA LYS A 18 8.72 -12.38 -13.90
C LYS A 18 10.01 -13.19 -14.05
N ASN A 19 10.73 -13.02 -15.16
CA ASN A 19 12.03 -13.66 -15.37
C ASN A 19 13.17 -12.95 -14.60
N ILE A 20 13.02 -11.64 -14.34
CA ILE A 20 13.96 -10.89 -13.50
C ILE A 20 13.90 -11.40 -12.05
N GLU A 21 12.69 -11.64 -11.51
CA GLU A 21 12.48 -12.16 -10.15
C GLU A 21 13.14 -13.52 -9.87
N THR A 22 13.26 -14.39 -10.88
CA THR A 22 13.78 -15.76 -10.71
C THR A 22 15.29 -15.90 -10.94
N THR A 23 15.95 -14.87 -11.47
CA THR A 23 17.38 -14.93 -11.88
C THR A 23 18.31 -14.05 -11.02
N HIS A 24 17.79 -13.51 -9.91
CA HIS A 24 18.41 -12.44 -9.11
C HIS A 24 19.77 -12.74 -8.45
N ILE A 25 20.08 -13.99 -8.10
CA ILE A 25 21.37 -14.34 -7.44
C ILE A 25 22.40 -14.85 -8.44
N ALA A 26 21.97 -15.53 -9.51
CA ALA A 26 22.85 -16.13 -10.50
C ALA A 26 23.55 -15.08 -11.39
N ASN A 27 22.89 -13.95 -11.67
CA ASN A 27 23.39 -12.94 -12.60
C ASN A 27 24.58 -12.12 -12.05
N HIS A 28 24.70 -11.93 -10.73
CA HIS A 28 25.80 -11.13 -10.14
C HIS A 28 27.17 -11.83 -10.19
N VAL A 29 27.22 -13.15 -9.97
CA VAL A 29 28.45 -13.94 -10.13
C VAL A 29 28.89 -13.95 -11.60
N VAL A 30 27.93 -13.92 -12.53
CA VAL A 30 28.18 -13.92 -13.98
C VAL A 30 28.72 -12.57 -14.43
N ILE A 31 28.16 -11.42 -14.03
CA ILE A 31 28.66 -10.10 -14.46
C ILE A 31 30.12 -9.87 -13.98
N ASN A 32 30.42 -10.15 -12.71
CA ASN A 32 31.77 -9.94 -12.16
C ASN A 32 32.81 -10.86 -12.82
N LYS A 33 32.45 -12.12 -13.12
CA LYS A 33 33.32 -13.06 -13.87
C LYS A 33 33.45 -12.72 -15.35
N THR A 34 32.39 -12.21 -15.97
CA THR A 34 32.31 -12.00 -17.44
C THR A 34 33.03 -10.73 -17.86
N TYR A 35 33.03 -9.69 -17.02
CA TYR A 35 33.59 -8.38 -17.34
C TYR A 35 34.86 -8.00 -16.59
N GLY A 36 35.44 -8.94 -15.81
CA GLY A 36 36.76 -8.78 -15.19
C GLY A 36 36.83 -7.57 -14.24
N LEU A 37 35.94 -7.54 -13.24
CA LEU A 37 35.86 -6.45 -12.26
C LEU A 37 36.46 -6.79 -10.89
N ASN A 38 37.14 -7.94 -10.77
CA ASN A 38 37.74 -8.41 -9.51
C ASN A 38 38.79 -7.45 -8.91
N ASP A 39 39.37 -6.54 -9.71
CA ASP A 39 40.42 -5.61 -9.26
C ASP A 39 39.89 -4.31 -8.62
N ILE A 40 38.56 -4.13 -8.50
CA ILE A 40 37.93 -2.95 -7.84
C ILE A 40 37.48 -3.30 -6.40
N MET A 41 38.02 -4.37 -5.83
CA MET A 41 37.88 -4.62 -4.39
C MET A 41 38.85 -3.69 -3.65
N TYR A 42 38.32 -2.55 -3.20
CA TYR A 42 38.91 -1.91 -2.02
C TYR A 42 38.85 -2.93 -0.89
N GLU A 43 40.00 -3.16 -0.22
CA GLU A 43 40.08 -3.89 1.04
C GLU A 43 39.24 -3.16 2.08
N ALA A 44 37.95 -3.46 2.13
CA ALA A 44 37.03 -3.01 3.17
C ALA A 44 36.79 -4.19 4.11
N GLU A 45 37.64 -4.30 5.13
CA GLU A 45 37.32 -5.07 6.32
C GLU A 45 36.14 -4.39 7.05
N GLU A 46 35.13 -5.19 7.40
CA GLU A 46 34.08 -4.96 8.42
C GLU A 46 32.85 -4.05 8.15
N ASP A 47 32.66 -3.41 6.99
CA ASP A 47 31.36 -2.78 6.68
C ASP A 47 31.00 -2.89 5.18
N GLU A 48 30.36 -4.00 4.80
CA GLU A 48 29.90 -4.26 3.41
C GLU A 48 28.81 -3.28 2.91
N ARG A 49 28.43 -2.27 3.71
CA ARG A 49 27.31 -1.36 3.42
C ARG A 49 27.69 -0.02 2.81
N GLU A 50 28.96 0.37 2.81
CA GLU A 50 29.42 1.63 2.19
C GLU A 50 29.97 1.45 0.76
N ALA A 51 30.09 0.22 0.25
CA ALA A 51 30.73 -0.07 -1.04
C ALA A 51 29.84 0.11 -2.29
N TYR A 52 28.57 0.48 -2.14
CA TYR A 52 27.61 0.62 -3.24
C TYR A 52 27.26 2.08 -3.54
N ASP A 53 28.29 2.92 -3.52
CA ASP A 53 28.20 4.33 -3.88
C ASP A 53 27.92 4.48 -5.40
N THR A 54 27.22 5.56 -5.74
CA THR A 54 27.00 6.06 -7.11
C THR A 54 28.33 6.10 -7.89
N ASP A 55 29.44 6.32 -7.18
CA ASP A 55 30.80 6.33 -7.71
C ASP A 55 31.28 4.97 -8.25
N PHE A 56 30.91 3.85 -7.63
CA PHE A 56 31.25 2.50 -8.15
C PHE A 56 30.52 2.23 -9.48
N PHE A 57 29.25 2.61 -9.56
CA PHE A 57 28.46 2.41 -10.77
C PHE A 57 28.88 3.37 -11.89
N ASN A 58 29.21 4.61 -11.56
CA ASN A 58 29.83 5.55 -12.51
C ASN A 58 31.15 5.00 -13.05
N ALA A 59 31.96 4.34 -12.22
CA ALA A 59 33.18 3.66 -12.65
C ALA A 59 32.88 2.44 -13.56
N PHE A 60 31.83 1.66 -13.27
CA PHE A 60 31.35 0.58 -14.15
C PHE A 60 30.92 1.10 -15.53
N LEU A 61 30.07 2.13 -15.58
CA LEU A 61 29.62 2.75 -16.84
C LEU A 61 30.80 3.35 -17.61
N ALA A 62 31.77 3.96 -16.91
CA ALA A 62 33.00 4.46 -17.52
C ALA A 62 33.85 3.32 -18.11
N LYS A 63 33.93 2.16 -17.44
CA LYS A 63 34.66 0.98 -17.93
C LYS A 63 33.96 0.31 -19.11
N CYS A 64 32.63 0.24 -19.13
CA CYS A 64 31.85 -0.19 -20.29
C CYS A 64 32.11 0.72 -21.50
N LYS A 65 32.13 2.04 -21.29
CA LYS A 65 32.41 3.04 -22.33
C LYS A 65 33.86 2.94 -22.83
N GLN A 66 34.84 2.78 -21.95
CA GLN A 66 36.26 2.59 -22.32
C GLN A 66 36.47 1.29 -23.10
N SER A 67 35.77 0.22 -22.71
CA SER A 67 35.87 -1.11 -23.34
C SER A 67 34.98 -1.27 -24.58
N LYS A 68 34.28 -0.20 -25.02
CA LYS A 68 33.33 -0.22 -26.14
C LYS A 68 32.25 -1.31 -26.02
N ILE A 69 31.82 -1.61 -24.80
CA ILE A 69 30.74 -2.56 -24.54
C ILE A 69 29.42 -1.83 -24.77
N GLU A 70 28.59 -2.32 -25.70
CA GLU A 70 27.26 -1.78 -25.94
C GLU A 70 26.34 -2.05 -24.74
N TYR A 71 25.54 -1.07 -24.32
CA TYR A 71 24.57 -1.25 -23.22
C TYR A 71 23.54 -2.35 -23.54
N GLN A 72 23.27 -2.57 -24.82
CA GLN A 72 22.43 -3.68 -25.25
C GLN A 72 23.05 -5.04 -24.96
N GLN A 73 24.38 -5.16 -25.00
CA GLN A 73 25.09 -6.37 -24.64
C GLN A 73 25.02 -6.60 -23.12
N VAL A 74 25.19 -5.55 -22.32
CA VAL A 74 25.02 -5.61 -20.86
C VAL A 74 23.63 -6.12 -20.49
N LEU A 75 22.59 -5.59 -21.12
CA LEU A 75 21.20 -6.03 -20.90
C LEU A 75 20.97 -7.48 -21.35
N ARG A 76 21.53 -7.91 -22.49
CA ARG A 76 21.46 -9.31 -22.94
C ARG A 76 22.11 -10.27 -21.94
N ASP A 77 23.27 -9.90 -21.40
CA ASP A 77 23.99 -10.73 -20.42
C ASP A 77 23.28 -10.77 -19.07
N LEU A 78 22.45 -9.77 -18.78
CA LEU A 78 21.50 -9.75 -17.67
C LEU A 78 20.21 -10.54 -17.93
N GLY A 79 20.07 -11.16 -19.11
CA GLY A 79 18.88 -11.90 -19.52
C GLY A 79 17.74 -11.04 -20.07
N ILE A 80 17.98 -9.75 -20.30
CA ILE A 80 16.99 -8.78 -20.79
C ILE A 80 17.18 -8.55 -22.29
N VAL A 81 16.29 -9.11 -23.10
CA VAL A 81 16.35 -8.99 -24.56
C VAL A 81 15.50 -7.80 -25.02
N MET A 82 16.16 -6.69 -25.36
CA MET A 82 15.51 -5.50 -25.90
C MET A 82 15.58 -5.49 -27.45
N PRO A 83 14.49 -5.15 -28.17
CA PRO A 83 14.52 -5.05 -29.63
C PRO A 83 15.52 -4.00 -30.12
N ALA A 84 16.54 -4.43 -30.89
CA ALA A 84 17.69 -3.61 -31.30
C ALA A 84 17.39 -2.37 -32.15
N HIS A 85 16.18 -2.27 -32.70
CA HIS A 85 15.80 -1.23 -33.66
C HIS A 85 14.94 -0.11 -33.03
N ILE A 86 14.66 -0.19 -31.73
CA ILE A 86 13.69 0.71 -31.08
C ILE A 86 14.36 1.73 -30.15
N PHE A 87 15.54 1.40 -29.59
CA PHE A 87 16.16 2.18 -28.52
C PHE A 87 17.49 2.77 -28.97
N SER A 88 17.69 4.06 -28.71
CA SER A 88 19.01 4.69 -28.86
C SER A 88 19.94 4.30 -27.72
N ASP A 89 21.26 4.39 -27.92
CA ASP A 89 22.25 4.12 -26.86
C ASP A 89 22.04 4.97 -25.60
N ILE A 90 21.54 6.21 -25.77
CA ILE A 90 21.21 7.11 -24.65
C ILE A 90 20.05 6.54 -23.84
N CYS A 91 18.99 6.07 -24.52
CA CYS A 91 17.85 5.45 -23.84
C CYS A 91 18.24 4.13 -23.13
N LEU A 92 19.13 3.35 -23.73
CA LEU A 92 19.64 2.13 -23.10
C LEU A 92 20.50 2.44 -21.87
N LYS A 93 21.29 3.52 -21.91
CA LYS A 93 22.07 3.99 -20.75
C LYS A 93 21.15 4.42 -19.60
N GLU A 94 20.17 5.27 -19.88
CA GLU A 94 19.18 5.73 -18.88
C GLU A 94 18.42 4.55 -18.27
N TYR A 95 18.07 3.54 -19.07
CA TYR A 95 17.43 2.32 -18.59
C TYR A 95 18.33 1.50 -17.67
N VAL A 96 19.62 1.35 -18.01
CA VAL A 96 20.61 0.64 -17.17
C VAL A 96 20.86 1.40 -15.86
N GLU A 97 20.92 2.73 -15.90
CA GLU A 97 21.02 3.59 -14.72
C GLU A 97 19.80 3.44 -13.79
N GLN A 98 18.60 3.53 -14.34
CA GLN A 98 17.36 3.37 -13.59
C GLN A 98 17.25 1.98 -12.97
N MET A 99 17.59 0.93 -13.73
CA MET A 99 17.56 -0.44 -13.23
C MET A 99 18.58 -0.68 -12.12
N HIS A 100 19.72 0.03 -12.12
CA HIS A 100 20.70 -0.04 -11.04
C HIS A 100 20.23 0.66 -9.77
N ILE A 101 19.59 1.83 -9.89
CA ILE A 101 18.96 2.52 -8.75
C ILE A 101 17.89 1.62 -8.15
N GLU A 102 17.01 1.05 -8.98
CA GLU A 102 15.99 0.08 -8.55
C GLU A 102 16.63 -1.17 -7.92
N GLN A 103 17.79 -1.63 -8.39
CA GLN A 103 18.55 -2.72 -7.78
C GLN A 103 19.12 -2.36 -6.41
N ILE A 104 19.72 -1.18 -6.25
CA ILE A 104 20.25 -0.70 -4.96
C ILE A 104 19.09 -0.56 -3.96
N GLU A 105 17.99 0.06 -4.39
CA GLU A 105 16.79 0.22 -3.55
C GLU A 105 16.15 -1.12 -3.19
N ALA A 106 16.12 -2.09 -4.12
CA ALA A 106 15.62 -3.44 -3.88
C ALA A 106 16.57 -4.29 -3.00
N GLN A 107 17.88 -4.01 -3.02
CA GLN A 107 18.88 -4.75 -2.24
C GLN A 107 18.89 -4.36 -0.77
N VAL A 108 18.45 -3.16 -0.42
CA VAL A 108 18.41 -2.73 0.97
C VAL A 108 16.98 -2.78 1.51
N VAL A 109 16.52 -4.01 1.74
CA VAL A 109 15.26 -4.30 2.40
C VAL A 109 15.23 -3.60 3.77
N ARG A 110 14.21 -2.75 3.97
CA ARG A 110 13.97 -2.07 5.25
C ARG A 110 14.02 -3.09 6.39
N GLN A 111 14.87 -2.84 7.37
CA GLN A 111 14.91 -3.63 8.60
C GLN A 111 13.92 -3.05 9.61
N ARG A 112 13.28 -3.93 10.37
CA ARG A 112 12.42 -3.54 11.48
C ARG A 112 13.27 -2.86 12.55
N LEU A 113 12.74 -1.77 13.09
CA LEU A 113 13.29 -1.08 14.25
C LEU A 113 13.11 -1.95 15.52
N PRO A 114 14.20 -2.33 16.22
CA PRO A 114 14.15 -3.32 17.31
C PRO A 114 13.33 -2.87 18.53
N GLN A 115 13.20 -1.55 18.74
CA GLN A 115 12.47 -0.98 19.88
C GLN A 115 10.96 -1.20 19.82
N PHE A 116 10.39 -1.54 18.67
CA PHE A 116 8.93 -1.68 18.49
C PHE A 116 8.42 -3.08 18.83
N SER A 117 8.80 -3.61 19.99
CA SER A 117 8.47 -4.98 20.38
C SER A 117 7.11 -5.10 21.06
N TYR A 118 6.59 -4.03 21.66
CA TYR A 118 5.35 -4.04 22.44
C TYR A 118 4.35 -2.99 21.93
N PHE A 119 3.14 -3.06 22.48
CA PHE A 119 2.07 -2.12 22.15
C PHE A 119 2.35 -0.72 22.76
N ASP A 120 3.04 -0.66 23.88
CA ASP A 120 3.33 0.58 24.60
C ASP A 120 4.22 1.53 23.78
N GLU A 121 5.16 1.02 22.97
CA GLU A 121 5.97 1.89 22.10
C GLU A 121 5.15 2.53 20.97
N ILE A 122 4.05 1.88 20.54
CA ILE A 122 3.12 2.45 19.57
C ILE A 122 2.35 3.60 20.22
N ILE A 123 1.91 3.41 21.47
CA ILE A 123 1.25 4.48 22.25
C ILE A 123 2.20 5.66 22.45
N GLU A 124 3.47 5.40 22.74
CA GLU A 124 4.46 6.45 22.86
C GLU A 124 4.70 7.18 21.53
N CYS A 125 4.69 6.48 20.39
CA CYS A 125 4.75 7.13 19.09
C CYS A 125 3.56 8.07 18.85
N PHE A 126 2.33 7.62 19.10
CA PHE A 126 1.16 8.51 18.98
C PHE A 126 1.21 9.69 19.97
N ARG A 127 1.90 9.54 21.10
CA ARG A 127 2.10 10.61 22.08
C ARG A 127 3.15 11.63 21.61
N GLN A 128 4.29 11.18 21.10
CA GLN A 128 5.46 12.01 20.81
C GLN A 128 5.53 12.55 19.37
N CYS A 129 5.01 11.81 18.39
CA CYS A 129 5.13 12.16 16.98
C CYS A 129 4.18 13.32 16.62
N GLU A 130 4.66 14.26 15.82
CA GLU A 130 3.98 15.50 15.40
C GLU A 130 3.75 15.54 13.89
N ASN A 131 4.43 14.71 13.10
CA ASN A 131 4.35 14.66 11.64
C ASN A 131 3.90 13.27 11.17
N ILE A 132 2.71 12.86 11.60
CA ILE A 132 2.18 11.53 11.33
C ILE A 132 1.59 11.47 9.91
N VAL A 133 2.05 10.50 9.12
CA VAL A 133 1.46 10.17 7.82
C VAL A 133 0.57 8.94 7.94
N PHE A 134 -0.68 9.08 7.52
CA PHE A 134 -1.62 7.98 7.42
C PHE A 134 -1.71 7.48 5.98
N MET A 135 -1.70 6.16 5.81
CA MET A 135 -1.97 5.49 4.54
C MET A 135 -3.15 4.53 4.72
N CYS A 136 -4.31 4.90 4.17
CA CYS A 136 -5.57 4.23 4.45
C CYS A 136 -6.13 3.48 3.23
N GLY A 137 -6.72 2.32 3.49
CA GLY A 137 -7.48 1.55 2.52
C GLY A 137 -8.92 1.32 2.93
N ALA A 138 -9.64 0.50 2.15
CA ALA A 138 -11.07 0.27 2.33
C ALA A 138 -11.47 -0.26 3.71
N GLY A 139 -10.54 -0.90 4.43
CA GLY A 139 -10.77 -1.44 5.78
C GLY A 139 -11.25 -0.39 6.79
N ILE A 140 -10.88 0.88 6.62
CA ILE A 140 -11.32 1.95 7.54
C ILE A 140 -12.79 2.34 7.37
N SER A 141 -13.42 1.96 6.25
CA SER A 141 -14.81 2.30 5.91
C SER A 141 -15.79 1.13 6.09
N VAL A 142 -15.30 -0.08 6.41
CA VAL A 142 -16.13 -1.29 6.52
C VAL A 142 -17.22 -1.16 7.59
N SER A 143 -16.90 -0.57 8.75
CA SER A 143 -17.87 -0.37 9.84
C SER A 143 -18.92 0.70 9.53
N ALA A 144 -18.69 1.56 8.53
CA ALA A 144 -19.71 2.48 8.00
C ALA A 144 -20.76 1.75 7.15
N GLY A 145 -20.55 0.47 6.83
CA GLY A 145 -21.42 -0.32 5.94
C GLY A 145 -21.05 -0.19 4.46
N ILE A 146 -19.86 0.35 4.15
CA ILE A 146 -19.29 0.34 2.80
C ILE A 146 -18.45 -0.93 2.67
N PRO A 147 -18.84 -1.91 1.83
CA PRO A 147 -18.04 -3.12 1.66
C PRO A 147 -16.68 -2.76 1.03
N ASP A 148 -15.64 -3.48 1.43
CA ASP A 148 -14.36 -3.40 0.75
C ASP A 148 -14.45 -4.01 -0.65
N PHE A 149 -13.40 -3.87 -1.45
CA PHE A 149 -13.43 -4.42 -2.81
C PHE A 149 -13.24 -5.93 -2.85
N ARG A 150 -12.40 -6.48 -1.96
CA ARG A 150 -11.74 -7.78 -2.16
C ARG A 150 -12.13 -8.88 -1.19
N SER A 151 -12.78 -8.58 -0.06
CA SER A 151 -13.21 -9.63 0.87
C SER A 151 -14.27 -10.53 0.24
N ASP A 152 -14.55 -11.66 0.90
CA ASP A 152 -15.57 -12.62 0.48
C ASP A 152 -16.96 -11.98 0.29
N LYS A 153 -17.25 -10.89 1.02
CA LYS A 153 -18.48 -10.09 0.92
C LYS A 153 -18.28 -8.75 0.19
N GLY A 154 -17.10 -8.54 -0.36
CA GLY A 154 -16.69 -7.31 -1.00
C GLY A 154 -17.40 -7.06 -2.33
N ILE A 155 -17.09 -5.93 -2.95
CA ILE A 155 -17.71 -5.52 -4.22
C ILE A 155 -17.50 -6.58 -5.30
N TYR A 156 -16.29 -7.14 -5.44
CA TYR A 156 -15.97 -8.07 -6.53
C TYR A 156 -16.78 -9.37 -6.49
N SER A 157 -17.14 -9.91 -5.31
CA SER A 157 -18.01 -11.09 -5.24
C SER A 157 -19.44 -10.78 -5.64
N GLN A 158 -19.86 -9.51 -5.57
CA GLN A 158 -21.17 -9.06 -6.03
C GLN A 158 -21.21 -8.75 -7.53
N LEU A 159 -20.06 -8.74 -8.22
CA LEU A 159 -19.98 -8.41 -9.65
C LEU A 159 -20.24 -9.61 -10.58
N GLU A 160 -20.38 -10.83 -10.04
CA GLU A 160 -20.73 -12.01 -10.83
C GLU A 160 -22.00 -11.79 -11.68
N ARG A 161 -22.93 -10.95 -11.20
CA ARG A 161 -24.16 -10.56 -11.91
C ARG A 161 -23.94 -9.80 -13.23
N TYR A 162 -22.74 -9.27 -13.48
CA TYR A 162 -22.43 -8.48 -14.66
C TYR A 162 -21.74 -9.29 -15.78
N ASN A 163 -21.54 -10.61 -15.60
CA ASN A 163 -20.89 -11.50 -16.58
C ASN A 163 -19.53 -10.95 -17.09
N LEU A 164 -18.75 -10.34 -16.20
CA LEU A 164 -17.38 -9.91 -16.52
C LEU A 164 -16.43 -11.11 -16.46
N CYS A 165 -15.41 -11.12 -17.32
CA CYS A 165 -14.37 -12.15 -17.29
C CYS A 165 -13.51 -12.03 -16.04
N ASP A 166 -13.17 -10.80 -15.64
CA ASP A 166 -12.53 -10.47 -14.37
C ASP A 166 -13.32 -9.34 -13.67
N PRO A 167 -13.67 -9.45 -12.37
CA PRO A 167 -14.30 -8.36 -11.62
C PRO A 167 -13.53 -7.03 -11.66
N THR A 168 -12.20 -7.07 -11.86
CA THR A 168 -11.36 -5.87 -12.00
C THR A 168 -11.59 -5.12 -13.32
N ASP A 169 -12.13 -5.78 -14.36
CA ASP A 169 -12.45 -5.17 -15.66
C ASP A 169 -13.41 -3.99 -15.53
N MET A 170 -14.29 -4.00 -14.52
CA MET A 170 -15.23 -2.90 -14.28
C MET A 170 -14.54 -1.56 -14.01
N PHE A 171 -13.32 -1.61 -13.47
CA PHE A 171 -12.47 -0.45 -13.20
C PHE A 171 -11.27 -0.40 -14.15
N ASP A 172 -11.26 -1.13 -15.27
CA ASP A 172 -10.20 -1.03 -16.29
C ASP A 172 -10.54 0.06 -17.32
N MET A 173 -9.58 0.93 -17.63
CA MET A 173 -9.81 2.05 -18.54
C MET A 173 -10.02 1.63 -20.00
N ASN A 174 -9.37 0.53 -20.44
CA ASN A 174 -9.57 0.00 -21.79
C ASN A 174 -10.93 -0.69 -21.92
N PHE A 175 -11.41 -1.33 -20.86
CA PHE A 175 -12.76 -1.86 -20.80
C PHE A 175 -13.78 -0.72 -20.79
N PHE A 176 -13.61 0.28 -19.93
CA PHE A 176 -14.54 1.41 -19.79
C PHE A 176 -14.74 2.19 -21.10
N THR A 177 -13.67 2.43 -21.84
CA THR A 177 -13.74 3.07 -23.17
C THR A 177 -14.51 2.25 -24.21
N LYS A 178 -14.55 0.93 -24.06
CA LYS A 178 -15.26 -0.02 -24.94
C LYS A 178 -16.65 -0.42 -24.46
N ASN A 179 -16.94 -0.28 -23.16
CA ASN A 179 -18.24 -0.55 -22.57
C ASN A 179 -18.34 0.07 -21.16
N PRO A 180 -18.88 1.30 -21.03
CA PRO A 180 -19.03 1.98 -19.75
C PRO A 180 -20.26 1.52 -18.94
N LEU A 181 -21.16 0.73 -19.55
CA LEU A 181 -22.45 0.37 -18.94
C LEU A 181 -22.32 -0.42 -17.62
N PRO A 182 -21.42 -1.43 -17.50
CA PRO A 182 -21.24 -2.15 -16.24
C PRO A 182 -20.85 -1.22 -15.10
N PHE A 183 -19.90 -0.31 -15.34
CA PHE A 183 -19.51 0.69 -14.34
C PHE A 183 -20.70 1.56 -13.93
N TYR A 184 -21.44 2.17 -14.86
CA TYR A 184 -22.57 3.05 -14.49
C TYR A 184 -23.78 2.32 -13.92
N SER A 185 -23.91 1.02 -14.17
CA SER A 185 -24.94 0.18 -13.54
C SER A 185 -24.61 -0.08 -12.06
N PHE A 186 -23.32 -0.17 -11.75
CA PHE A 186 -22.78 -0.41 -10.41
C PHE A 186 -22.47 0.87 -9.62
N ALA A 187 -22.13 1.97 -10.30
CA ALA A 187 -21.71 3.24 -9.70
C ALA A 187 -22.65 3.77 -8.60
N PRO A 188 -23.99 3.59 -8.65
CA PRO A 188 -24.88 3.91 -7.53
C PRO A 188 -24.55 3.23 -6.20
N GLU A 189 -23.84 2.09 -6.22
CA GLU A 189 -23.45 1.36 -5.02
C GLU A 189 -22.20 1.95 -4.35
N ILE A 190 -21.36 2.70 -5.07
CA ILE A 190 -20.06 3.24 -4.59
C ILE A 190 -19.97 4.77 -4.56
N ILE A 191 -20.87 5.47 -5.23
CA ILE A 191 -21.01 6.92 -5.13
C ILE A 191 -21.18 7.34 -3.66
N PRO A 192 -20.56 8.45 -3.20
CA PRO A 192 -20.77 8.97 -1.86
C PRO A 192 -22.26 9.18 -1.57
N GLN A 193 -22.75 8.58 -0.47
CA GLN A 193 -24.14 8.69 -0.03
C GLN A 193 -24.19 9.28 1.39
N ASP A 194 -25.23 10.05 1.68
CA ASP A 194 -25.40 10.70 3.00
C ASP A 194 -25.75 9.72 4.11
N LYS A 195 -26.19 8.50 3.77
CA LYS A 195 -26.44 7.45 4.74
C LYS A 195 -25.16 6.95 5.42
N TYR A 196 -24.01 7.05 4.75
CA TYR A 196 -22.73 6.61 5.29
C TYR A 196 -22.11 7.71 6.14
N LYS A 197 -21.71 7.34 7.36
CA LYS A 197 -21.07 8.25 8.32
C LYS A 197 -19.61 7.82 8.52
N PRO A 198 -18.70 8.77 8.81
CA PRO A 198 -17.33 8.43 9.16
C PRO A 198 -17.26 7.45 10.35
N THR A 199 -16.26 6.57 10.32
CA THR A 199 -16.02 5.55 11.35
C THR A 199 -15.18 6.09 12.50
N PHE A 200 -14.96 5.29 13.55
CA PHE A 200 -14.04 5.69 14.65
C PHE A 200 -12.66 6.03 14.09
N THR A 201 -12.15 5.21 13.17
CA THR A 201 -10.84 5.41 12.55
C THR A 201 -10.73 6.80 11.90
N HIS A 202 -11.78 7.28 11.21
CA HIS A 202 -11.80 8.62 10.62
C HIS A 202 -11.75 9.72 11.69
N TYR A 203 -12.55 9.58 12.75
CA TYR A 203 -12.55 10.55 13.86
C TYR A 203 -11.26 10.52 14.68
N PHE A 204 -10.60 9.37 14.79
CA PHE A 204 -9.28 9.25 15.40
C PHE A 204 -8.24 10.09 14.65
N ILE A 205 -8.22 9.97 13.31
CA ILE A 205 -7.33 10.78 12.47
C ILE A 205 -7.70 12.27 12.57
N LYS A 206 -8.99 12.60 12.60
CA LYS A 206 -9.45 13.98 12.83
C LYS A 206 -9.00 14.53 14.18
N GLN A 207 -9.04 13.72 15.24
CA GLN A 207 -8.60 14.15 16.57
C GLN A 207 -7.08 14.40 16.62
N LEU A 208 -6.26 13.59 15.93
CA LEU A 208 -4.84 13.88 15.76
C LEU A 208 -4.60 15.13 14.92
N PHE A 209 -5.41 15.35 13.89
CA PHE A 209 -5.36 16.57 13.09
C PHE A 209 -5.66 17.80 13.96
N ASP A 210 -6.68 17.75 14.82
CA ASP A 210 -7.00 18.83 15.76
C ASP A 210 -5.90 19.09 16.79
N GLN A 211 -5.05 18.10 17.03
CA GLN A 211 -3.84 18.20 17.85
C GLN A 211 -2.61 18.67 17.06
N ASN A 212 -2.76 19.00 15.78
CA ASN A 212 -1.69 19.36 14.83
C ASN A 212 -0.66 18.25 14.55
N LYS A 213 -1.00 16.98 14.83
CA LYS A 213 -0.08 15.84 14.66
C LYS A 213 -0.13 15.18 13.29
N VAL A 214 -1.14 15.48 12.45
CA VAL A 214 -1.30 14.85 11.13
C VAL A 214 -0.56 15.67 10.08
N LEU A 215 0.49 15.09 9.50
CA LEU A 215 1.17 15.64 8.35
C LEU A 215 0.30 15.50 7.10
N ARG A 216 -0.08 14.25 6.77
CA ARG A 216 -0.91 13.92 5.60
C ARG A 216 -1.70 12.63 5.78
N LEU A 217 -2.84 12.55 5.10
CA LEU A 217 -3.66 11.36 4.94
C LEU A 217 -3.73 10.96 3.46
N TYR A 218 -3.02 9.90 3.09
CA TYR A 218 -3.11 9.25 1.78
C TYR A 218 -4.17 8.16 1.84
N THR A 219 -5.27 8.34 1.11
CA THR A 219 -6.38 7.37 1.09
C THR A 219 -6.56 6.74 -0.29
N GLN A 220 -6.70 5.41 -0.31
CA GLN A 220 -7.12 4.66 -1.48
C GLN A 220 -8.65 4.70 -1.68
N ASN A 221 -9.38 5.24 -0.72
CA ASN A 221 -10.83 5.26 -0.72
C ASN A 221 -11.36 6.38 -1.61
N ILE A 222 -12.51 6.10 -2.22
CA ILE A 222 -13.24 7.02 -3.09
C ILE A 222 -14.57 7.47 -2.46
N ASP A 223 -14.85 7.05 -1.22
CA ASP A 223 -16.12 7.25 -0.53
C ASP A 223 -16.29 8.67 0.07
N GLY A 224 -15.18 9.39 0.28
CA GLY A 224 -15.15 10.76 0.77
C GLY A 224 -15.43 10.89 2.28
N LEU A 225 -15.37 9.80 3.04
CA LEU A 225 -15.64 9.82 4.49
C LEU A 225 -14.59 10.62 5.27
N GLU A 226 -13.37 10.74 4.78
CA GLU A 226 -12.31 11.54 5.40
C GLU A 226 -12.70 13.02 5.48
N ALA A 227 -13.20 13.58 4.38
CA ALA A 227 -13.68 14.96 4.33
C ALA A 227 -14.98 15.14 5.14
N LYS A 228 -15.86 14.12 5.16
CA LYS A 228 -17.06 14.12 6.02
C LYS A 228 -16.74 14.04 7.52
N ALA A 229 -15.54 13.59 7.88
CA ALA A 229 -15.03 13.63 9.26
C ALA A 229 -14.40 14.99 9.61
N ASP A 230 -14.61 16.01 8.77
CA ASP A 230 -14.05 17.35 8.88
C ASP A 230 -12.51 17.41 8.80
N ILE A 231 -11.85 16.37 8.26
CA ILE A 231 -10.41 16.46 7.94
C ILE A 231 -10.26 17.41 6.75
N PRO A 232 -9.44 18.47 6.85
CA PRO A 232 -9.35 19.45 5.78
C PRO A 232 -8.81 18.86 4.48
N ARG A 233 -9.37 19.30 3.34
CA ARG A 233 -9.01 18.76 2.02
C ARG A 233 -7.52 18.86 1.70
N GLN A 234 -6.84 19.91 2.13
CA GLN A 234 -5.39 20.04 1.93
C GLN A 234 -4.55 18.96 2.63
N LYS A 235 -5.11 18.29 3.66
CA LYS A 235 -4.45 17.19 4.35
C LYS A 235 -4.77 15.83 3.74
N ILE A 236 -5.71 15.75 2.80
CA ILE A 236 -6.18 14.51 2.20
C ILE A 236 -5.64 14.41 0.78
N VAL A 237 -4.95 13.30 0.48
CA VAL A 237 -4.60 12.92 -0.89
C VAL A 237 -5.43 11.69 -1.24
N ASN A 238 -6.41 11.88 -2.12
CA ASN A 238 -7.21 10.79 -2.67
C ASN A 238 -6.41 10.06 -3.76
N CYS A 239 -5.59 9.09 -3.36
CA CYS A 239 -4.68 8.37 -4.26
C CYS A 239 -5.41 7.72 -5.43
N HIS A 240 -6.60 7.17 -5.22
CA HIS A 240 -7.42 6.60 -6.31
C HIS A 240 -8.50 7.56 -6.80
N GLY A 241 -8.31 8.86 -6.58
CA GLY A 241 -9.27 9.89 -6.95
C GLY A 241 -10.54 9.87 -6.12
N CYS A 242 -11.55 10.62 -6.54
CA CYS A 242 -12.83 10.74 -5.84
C CYS A 242 -13.95 11.15 -6.79
N PHE A 243 -15.18 11.22 -6.27
CA PHE A 243 -16.35 11.65 -7.02
C PHE A 243 -16.60 13.16 -6.99
N ASP A 244 -15.71 14.00 -6.48
CA ASP A 244 -15.97 15.44 -6.39
C ASP A 244 -16.19 16.09 -7.78
N PHE A 245 -15.52 15.55 -8.79
CA PHE A 245 -15.64 16.00 -10.18
C PHE A 245 -15.67 14.82 -11.15
N ALA A 246 -16.30 15.03 -12.31
CA ALA A 246 -16.19 14.17 -13.48
C ALA A 246 -15.59 14.94 -14.65
N THR A 247 -14.70 14.29 -15.39
CA THR A 247 -14.02 14.87 -16.56
C THR A 247 -14.60 14.30 -17.85
N CYS A 248 -14.96 15.18 -18.80
CA CYS A 248 -15.35 14.75 -20.13
C CYS A 248 -14.19 14.04 -20.83
N MET A 249 -14.44 12.84 -21.33
CA MET A 249 -13.41 12.07 -22.03
C MET A 249 -12.94 12.73 -23.34
N HIS A 250 -13.80 13.54 -23.96
CA HIS A 250 -13.52 14.26 -25.22
C HIS A 250 -12.90 15.65 -25.01
N CYS A 251 -13.63 16.61 -24.43
CA CYS A 251 -13.18 18.01 -24.31
C CYS A 251 -12.45 18.33 -23.00
N LYS A 252 -12.31 17.36 -22.09
CA LYS A 252 -11.68 17.52 -20.76
C LYS A 252 -12.36 18.52 -19.81
N LEU A 253 -13.57 18.99 -20.13
CA LEU A 253 -14.38 19.77 -19.20
C LEU A 253 -14.59 19.00 -17.90
N GLN A 254 -14.27 19.65 -16.78
CA GLN A 254 -14.60 19.15 -15.44
C GLN A 254 -15.98 19.64 -15.01
N VAL A 255 -16.77 18.73 -14.47
CA VAL A 255 -18.14 18.97 -14.01
C VAL A 255 -18.24 18.54 -12.55
N PRO A 256 -18.73 19.39 -11.64
CA PRO A 256 -18.83 19.07 -10.22
C PRO A 256 -19.88 18.00 -9.93
N PHE A 257 -19.70 17.29 -8.81
CA PHE A 257 -20.51 16.14 -8.40
C PHE A 257 -22.03 16.36 -8.42
N ASP A 258 -22.48 17.51 -7.92
CA ASP A 258 -23.89 17.90 -7.85
C ASP A 258 -24.57 17.93 -9.23
N GLN A 259 -23.82 18.23 -10.29
CA GLN A 259 -24.36 18.34 -11.65
C GLN A 259 -24.52 16.99 -12.37
N TYR A 260 -23.83 15.91 -11.94
CA TYR A 260 -23.91 14.61 -12.61
C TYR A 260 -24.35 13.44 -11.72
N SER A 261 -24.27 13.58 -10.39
CA SER A 261 -24.57 12.52 -9.41
C SER A 261 -25.94 11.89 -9.62
N GLN A 262 -26.99 12.69 -9.83
CA GLN A 262 -28.35 12.19 -10.02
C GLN A 262 -28.50 11.34 -11.30
N ILE A 263 -27.70 11.61 -12.33
CA ILE A 263 -27.67 10.81 -13.56
C ILE A 263 -27.11 9.42 -13.27
N ILE A 264 -26.01 9.36 -12.52
CA ILE A 264 -25.40 8.10 -12.07
C ILE A 264 -26.37 7.32 -11.19
N ILE A 265 -26.99 7.95 -10.18
CA ILE A 265 -27.97 7.33 -9.27
C ILE A 265 -29.11 6.67 -10.05
N ASN A 266 -29.54 7.30 -11.14
CA ASN A 266 -30.56 6.79 -12.05
C ASN A 266 -30.05 5.73 -13.04
N LYS A 267 -28.84 5.20 -12.85
CA LYS A 267 -28.16 4.20 -13.69
C LYS A 267 -28.03 4.63 -15.16
N LYS A 268 -27.86 5.94 -15.39
CA LYS A 268 -27.64 6.52 -16.72
C LYS A 268 -26.20 6.97 -16.88
N ILE A 269 -25.73 6.97 -18.12
CA ILE A 269 -24.40 7.48 -18.47
C ILE A 269 -24.48 9.01 -18.54
N PRO A 270 -23.73 9.75 -17.69
CA PRO A 270 -23.66 11.20 -17.77
C PRO A 270 -22.87 11.64 -19.01
N LEU A 271 -23.46 12.55 -19.78
CA LEU A 271 -22.87 13.11 -20.99
C LEU A 271 -22.45 14.56 -20.75
N CYS A 272 -21.38 14.99 -21.41
CA CYS A 272 -20.83 16.32 -21.26
C CYS A 272 -21.82 17.37 -21.77
N PRO A 273 -22.14 18.41 -20.98
CA PRO A 273 -23.11 19.44 -21.36
C PRO A 273 -22.66 20.27 -22.57
N GLN A 274 -21.36 20.41 -22.81
CA GLN A 274 -20.82 21.16 -23.95
C GLN A 274 -20.71 20.33 -25.23
N CYS A 275 -20.37 19.04 -25.11
CA CYS A 275 -20.18 18.17 -26.26
C CYS A 275 -21.49 17.53 -26.74
N SER A 276 -22.41 17.24 -25.83
CA SER A 276 -23.69 16.56 -26.17
C SER A 276 -24.61 17.41 -27.07
N THR A 277 -24.38 18.72 -27.13
CA THR A 277 -25.10 19.64 -28.03
C THR A 277 -24.57 19.65 -29.46
N VAL A 278 -23.38 19.08 -29.70
CA VAL A 278 -22.74 19.02 -31.02
C VAL A 278 -23.27 17.80 -31.78
N ARG A 279 -24.13 18.03 -32.78
CA ARG A 279 -24.79 16.98 -33.58
C ARG A 279 -23.85 16.07 -34.39
N GLU A 280 -22.57 16.42 -34.49
CA GLU A 280 -21.55 15.75 -35.31
C GLU A 280 -20.52 14.93 -34.50
N ILE A 281 -20.81 14.60 -33.24
CA ILE A 281 -20.03 13.53 -32.60
C ILE A 281 -20.54 12.24 -33.20
N ASP A 282 -19.81 11.73 -34.21
CA ASP A 282 -19.94 10.38 -34.73
C ASP A 282 -20.18 9.42 -33.56
N LEU A 283 -21.46 9.10 -33.36
CA LEU A 283 -21.89 7.92 -32.64
C LEU A 283 -21.43 6.77 -33.55
N GLN A 284 -20.14 6.42 -33.45
CA GLN A 284 -19.78 5.03 -33.70
C GLN A 284 -20.82 4.19 -32.96
N PRO A 285 -21.38 3.13 -33.56
CA PRO A 285 -22.79 2.80 -33.34
C PRO A 285 -23.24 2.55 -31.89
N ASN A 286 -22.34 2.43 -30.91
CA ASN A 286 -22.70 1.99 -29.57
C ASN A 286 -22.15 2.79 -28.37
N ILE A 287 -21.22 3.78 -28.49
CA ILE A 287 -20.70 4.51 -27.30
C ILE A 287 -20.40 6.00 -27.58
N PRO A 288 -21.03 6.95 -26.87
CA PRO A 288 -20.71 8.37 -26.99
C PRO A 288 -19.29 8.69 -26.53
N LYS A 289 -18.50 9.42 -27.31
CA LYS A 289 -17.14 9.87 -26.90
C LYS A 289 -17.17 10.95 -25.80
N CYS A 290 -18.32 11.58 -25.58
CA CYS A 290 -18.50 12.72 -24.69
C CYS A 290 -18.96 12.36 -23.26
N ILE A 291 -18.69 11.14 -22.81
CA ILE A 291 -19.03 10.67 -21.46
C ILE A 291 -18.26 11.48 -20.39
N LEU A 292 -18.94 11.80 -19.29
CA LEU A 292 -18.35 12.38 -18.08
C LEU A 292 -17.89 11.25 -17.16
N LYS A 293 -16.60 10.90 -17.18
CA LYS A 293 -16.05 9.89 -16.26
C LYS A 293 -15.75 10.55 -14.91
N PRO A 294 -16.28 10.04 -13.77
CA PRO A 294 -15.87 10.50 -12.44
C PRO A 294 -14.35 10.40 -12.28
N ASN A 295 -13.73 11.36 -11.58
CA ASN A 295 -12.29 11.45 -11.36
C ASN A 295 -11.78 10.44 -10.33
N ILE A 296 -12.23 9.19 -10.45
CA ILE A 296 -11.68 8.02 -9.78
C ILE A 296 -10.67 7.36 -10.72
N VAL A 297 -9.58 6.82 -10.18
CA VAL A 297 -8.49 6.22 -10.95
C VAL A 297 -8.86 4.79 -11.32
N PHE A 298 -8.86 4.50 -12.62
CA PHE A 298 -9.05 3.16 -13.16
C PHE A 298 -7.71 2.44 -13.35
N PHE A 299 -7.73 1.11 -13.41
CA PHE A 299 -6.57 0.33 -13.82
C PHE A 299 -6.13 0.79 -15.23
N GLY A 300 -4.82 1.02 -15.35
CA GLY A 300 -4.21 1.60 -16.55
C GLY A 300 -4.14 3.13 -16.58
N GLU A 301 -4.74 3.83 -15.61
CA GLU A 301 -4.55 5.27 -15.41
C GLU A 301 -3.39 5.54 -14.44
N ARG A 302 -2.80 6.74 -14.54
CA ARG A 302 -1.84 7.23 -13.55
C ARG A 302 -2.58 7.68 -12.29
N LEU A 303 -1.92 7.59 -11.13
CA LEU A 303 -2.43 8.25 -9.93
C LEU A 303 -2.44 9.77 -10.11
N PRO A 304 -3.19 10.52 -9.28
CA PRO A 304 -3.17 11.98 -9.30
C PRO A 304 -1.76 12.51 -9.03
N ALA A 305 -1.40 13.61 -9.68
CA ALA A 305 -0.07 14.20 -9.57
C ALA A 305 0.26 14.60 -8.13
N GLU A 306 -0.74 14.98 -7.34
CA GLU A 306 -0.62 15.30 -5.92
C GLU A 306 -0.03 14.14 -5.12
N PHE A 307 -0.32 12.88 -5.50
CA PHE A 307 0.30 11.74 -4.85
C PHE A 307 1.80 11.65 -5.15
N GLU A 308 2.20 11.84 -6.40
CA GLU A 308 3.61 11.73 -6.79
C GLU A 308 4.43 12.92 -6.27
N ASN A 309 3.85 14.12 -6.27
CA ASN A 309 4.52 15.35 -5.82
C ASN A 309 4.70 15.39 -4.30
N ASP A 310 3.66 15.07 -3.52
CA ASP A 310 3.67 15.36 -2.08
C ASP A 310 4.35 14.24 -1.27
N ILE A 311 4.36 13.00 -1.76
CA ILE A 311 4.70 11.84 -0.91
C ILE A 311 6.16 11.73 -0.50
N ASP A 312 7.09 12.10 -1.37
CA ASP A 312 8.51 12.06 -1.03
C ASP A 312 8.86 13.22 -0.09
N GLU A 313 8.24 14.40 -0.29
CA GLU A 313 8.38 15.55 0.61
C GLU A 313 7.79 15.27 1.99
N ASP A 314 6.57 14.71 2.04
CA ASP A 314 5.91 14.38 3.31
C ASP A 314 6.69 13.27 4.05
N PHE A 315 7.17 12.23 3.35
CA PHE A 315 7.97 11.18 3.99
C PHE A 315 9.34 11.65 4.49
N ALA A 316 9.95 12.66 3.86
CA ALA A 316 11.23 13.20 4.31
C ALA A 316 11.16 13.83 5.71
N ILE A 317 9.99 14.34 6.11
CA ILE A 317 9.77 15.02 7.40
C ILE A 317 8.84 14.23 8.34
N ALA A 318 8.29 13.10 7.88
CA ALA A 318 7.45 12.24 8.69
C ALA A 318 8.22 11.62 9.85
N ASP A 319 7.61 11.57 11.02
CA ASP A 319 8.16 10.93 12.22
C ASP A 319 7.39 9.65 12.62
N LEU A 320 6.27 9.37 11.97
CA LEU A 320 5.51 8.12 12.09
C LEU A 320 4.69 7.85 10.83
N ILE A 321 4.72 6.62 10.33
CA ILE A 321 3.85 6.15 9.25
C ILE A 321 2.89 5.11 9.79
N VAL A 322 1.60 5.34 9.60
CA VAL A 322 0.53 4.44 10.04
C VAL A 322 -0.27 3.97 8.83
N VAL A 323 -0.14 2.69 8.48
CA VAL A 323 -0.96 2.05 7.47
C VAL A 323 -2.18 1.42 8.14
N VAL A 324 -3.39 1.74 7.67
CA VAL A 324 -4.63 1.26 8.28
C VAL A 324 -5.59 0.70 7.24
N GLY A 325 -6.03 -0.53 7.43
CA GLY A 325 -7.11 -1.13 6.64
C GLY A 325 -6.79 -1.30 5.14
N SER A 326 -5.53 -1.50 4.77
CA SER A 326 -5.12 -1.78 3.39
C SER A 326 -4.51 -3.17 3.24
N SER A 327 -4.77 -3.82 2.11
CA SER A 327 -4.12 -5.09 1.76
C SER A 327 -2.72 -4.91 1.15
N MET A 328 -2.31 -3.67 0.88
CA MET A 328 -0.99 -3.33 0.32
C MET A 328 -0.65 -4.10 -0.99
N LYS A 329 -1.65 -4.28 -1.86
CA LYS A 329 -1.52 -5.01 -3.14
C LYS A 329 -1.42 -4.12 -4.39
N VAL A 330 -1.84 -2.86 -4.30
CA VAL A 330 -1.98 -1.98 -5.47
C VAL A 330 -0.82 -1.01 -5.55
N LYS A 331 0.01 -1.17 -6.58
CA LYS A 331 1.06 -0.19 -6.93
C LYS A 331 0.45 1.02 -7.67
N PRO A 332 1.08 2.19 -7.57
CA PRO A 332 2.31 2.47 -6.81
C PRO A 332 2.06 2.75 -5.31
N PHE A 333 0.81 2.86 -4.85
CA PHE A 333 0.47 3.17 -3.45
C PHE A 333 1.19 2.25 -2.44
N CYS A 334 1.14 0.94 -2.61
CA CYS A 334 1.76 0.02 -1.64
C CYS A 334 3.29 0.13 -1.61
N GLY A 335 3.92 0.38 -2.75
CA GLY A 335 5.38 0.53 -2.85
C GLY A 335 5.88 1.80 -2.18
N ALA A 336 5.02 2.80 -1.99
CA ALA A 336 5.43 4.08 -1.44
C ALA A 336 5.99 3.96 -0.02
N VAL A 337 5.47 3.06 0.83
CA VAL A 337 5.94 2.87 2.21
C VAL A 337 7.46 2.58 2.28
N GLY A 338 8.03 1.97 1.23
CA GLY A 338 9.47 1.71 1.13
C GLY A 338 10.32 2.96 0.89
N ARG A 339 9.74 4.08 0.45
CA ARG A 339 10.43 5.35 0.19
C ARG A 339 10.70 6.18 1.44
N ALA A 340 10.03 5.85 2.54
CA ALA A 340 10.23 6.55 3.79
C ALA A 340 11.63 6.30 4.37
N PRO A 341 12.24 7.30 5.06
CA PRO A 341 13.51 7.10 5.73
C PRO A 341 13.44 5.93 6.71
N ARG A 342 14.48 5.09 6.74
CA ARG A 342 14.45 3.80 7.46
C ARG A 342 14.33 3.92 8.98
N TYR A 343 14.71 5.07 9.52
CA TYR A 343 14.58 5.37 10.95
C TYR A 343 13.15 5.76 11.35
N VAL A 344 12.26 6.03 10.38
CA VAL A 344 10.86 6.37 10.64
C VAL A 344 10.10 5.11 11.04
N PRO A 345 9.44 5.10 12.21
CA PRO A 345 8.57 4.03 12.64
C PRO A 345 7.41 3.78 11.65
N GLN A 346 7.16 2.51 11.33
CA GLN A 346 6.07 2.08 10.46
C GLN A 346 5.15 1.09 11.18
N VAL A 347 3.89 1.48 11.38
CA VAL A 347 2.87 0.68 12.06
C VAL A 347 1.78 0.28 11.08
N MET A 348 1.38 -0.99 11.12
CA MET A 348 0.28 -1.54 10.32
C MET A 348 -0.87 -1.98 11.23
N ILE A 349 -2.08 -1.54 10.92
CA ILE A 349 -3.32 -1.92 11.60
C ILE A 349 -4.28 -2.49 10.56
N ASN A 350 -4.52 -3.79 10.57
CA ASN A 350 -5.31 -4.44 9.52
C ASN A 350 -5.93 -5.76 9.97
N LEU A 351 -7.04 -6.18 9.36
CA LEU A 351 -7.71 -7.45 9.70
C LEU A 351 -6.83 -8.69 9.48
N GLU A 352 -5.88 -8.60 8.58
CA GLU A 352 -4.97 -9.68 8.20
C GLU A 352 -3.53 -9.16 8.21
N GLU A 353 -2.59 -10.05 8.52
CA GLU A 353 -1.16 -9.74 8.42
C GLU A 353 -0.74 -9.49 6.96
N ILE A 354 0.15 -8.50 6.77
CA ILE A 354 0.80 -8.24 5.48
C ILE A 354 2.20 -8.84 5.49
N GLN A 355 2.42 -9.83 4.63
CA GLN A 355 3.73 -10.50 4.49
C GLN A 355 4.64 -9.83 3.45
N THR A 356 4.07 -9.00 2.58
CA THR A 356 4.80 -8.37 1.45
C THR A 356 5.62 -7.15 1.86
N HIS A 357 5.48 -6.65 3.09
CA HIS A 357 6.13 -5.42 3.58
C HIS A 357 6.62 -5.64 5.02
N ILE A 358 7.71 -4.97 5.39
CA ILE A 358 8.30 -5.06 6.73
C ILE A 358 7.91 -3.82 7.55
N PHE A 359 6.91 -4.00 8.41
CA PHE A 359 6.50 -3.00 9.40
C PHE A 359 7.18 -3.25 10.75
N ASP A 360 7.34 -2.18 11.53
CA ASP A 360 7.89 -2.30 12.89
C ASP A 360 6.90 -2.91 13.86
N CYS A 361 5.61 -2.68 13.62
CA CYS A 361 4.55 -3.39 14.31
C CYS A 361 3.38 -3.66 13.36
N GLN A 362 2.84 -4.88 13.41
CA GLN A 362 1.58 -5.22 12.76
C GLN A 362 0.57 -5.62 13.83
N ILE A 363 -0.44 -4.78 14.04
CA ILE A 363 -1.57 -5.09 14.89
C ILE A 363 -2.67 -5.65 13.98
N VAL A 364 -2.75 -6.98 13.93
CA VAL A 364 -3.84 -7.67 13.24
C VAL A 364 -5.13 -7.34 13.99
N GLY A 365 -6.27 -7.06 13.35
CA GLY A 365 -7.58 -6.83 13.97
C GLY A 365 -8.43 -5.72 13.34
N GLN A 366 -9.61 -5.45 13.90
CA GLN A 366 -10.49 -4.36 13.43
C GLN A 366 -9.91 -3.00 13.83
N SER A 367 -9.75 -2.09 12.85
CA SER A 367 -9.09 -0.80 13.05
C SER A 367 -9.79 0.06 14.11
N ASP A 368 -11.12 0.13 14.10
CA ASP A 368 -11.89 0.92 15.06
C ASP A 368 -11.67 0.47 16.51
N LEU A 369 -11.52 -0.85 16.74
CA LEU A 369 -11.28 -1.38 18.09
C LEU A 369 -9.85 -1.11 18.56
N ILE A 370 -8.88 -1.30 17.66
CA ILE A 370 -7.47 -1.07 17.95
C ILE A 370 -7.23 0.40 18.25
N LEU A 371 -7.69 1.30 17.38
CA LEU A 371 -7.53 2.74 17.57
C LEU A 371 -8.38 3.26 18.75
N GLY A 372 -9.51 2.62 19.05
CA GLY A 372 -10.28 2.90 20.26
C GLY A 372 -9.47 2.67 21.54
N GLU A 373 -8.70 1.58 21.58
CA GLU A 373 -7.81 1.29 22.70
C GLU A 373 -6.60 2.22 22.74
N VAL A 374 -6.03 2.58 21.59
CA VAL A 374 -4.98 3.61 21.51
C VAL A 374 -5.49 4.92 22.12
N ALA A 375 -6.66 5.39 21.70
CA ALA A 375 -7.26 6.61 22.22
C ALA A 375 -7.54 6.53 23.73
N ARG A 376 -7.97 5.36 24.23
CA ARG A 376 -8.15 5.12 25.67
C ARG A 376 -6.84 5.25 26.44
N GLN A 377 -5.74 4.68 25.93
CA GLN A 377 -4.42 4.76 26.59
C GLN A 377 -3.77 6.15 26.47
N LEU A 378 -4.16 6.94 25.48
CA LEU A 378 -3.84 8.35 25.37
C LEU A 378 -4.75 9.25 26.24
N ASN A 379 -5.67 8.66 27.02
CA ASN A 379 -6.64 9.36 27.87
C ASN A 379 -7.52 10.37 27.11
N TRP A 380 -7.92 10.04 25.88
CA TRP A 380 -8.82 10.89 25.11
C TRP A 380 -10.27 10.76 25.57
N ASP A 381 -11.01 11.86 25.49
CA ASP A 381 -12.45 11.86 25.74
C ASP A 381 -13.20 11.30 24.52
N LEU A 382 -13.60 10.03 24.63
CA LEU A 382 -14.32 9.31 23.57
C LEU A 382 -15.81 9.70 23.50
N GLN A 383 -16.36 10.33 24.54
CA GLN A 383 -17.78 10.72 24.57
C GLN A 383 -18.10 11.79 23.54
N LYS A 384 -17.12 12.64 23.19
CA LYS A 384 -17.23 13.68 22.16
C LYS A 384 -17.69 13.15 20.79
N TRP A 385 -17.43 11.87 20.49
CA TRP A 385 -17.74 11.26 19.21
C TRP A 385 -19.01 10.40 19.23
N ASN A 386 -19.80 10.43 20.33
CA ASN A 386 -20.93 9.53 20.56
C ASN A 386 -20.56 8.05 20.40
N MET A 387 -19.36 7.68 20.86
CA MET A 387 -18.85 6.32 20.74
C MET A 387 -18.70 5.70 22.13
N GLU A 388 -19.45 4.63 22.41
CA GLU A 388 -19.29 3.84 23.63
C GLU A 388 -18.28 2.70 23.38
N VAL A 389 -17.08 2.83 23.96
CA VAL A 389 -16.18 1.68 24.14
C VAL A 389 -16.65 0.94 25.39
N THR A 390 -17.42 -0.14 25.21
CA THR A 390 -17.90 -0.91 26.37
C THR A 390 -16.73 -1.58 27.11
N GLU A 391 -16.88 -1.84 28.41
CA GLU A 391 -15.87 -2.56 29.22
C GLU A 391 -15.53 -3.95 28.63
N ARG A 392 -16.49 -4.53 27.89
CA ARG A 392 -16.34 -5.78 27.13
C ARG A 392 -15.48 -5.62 25.87
N ASN A 393 -15.57 -4.48 25.18
CA ASN A 393 -14.65 -4.14 24.07
C ASN A 393 -13.22 -4.03 24.62
N THR A 394 -13.04 -3.36 25.76
CA THR A 394 -11.74 -3.17 26.42
C THR A 394 -11.12 -4.51 26.84
N GLN A 395 -11.89 -5.42 27.44
CA GLN A 395 -11.40 -6.77 27.79
C GLN A 395 -11.02 -7.59 26.55
N ASN A 396 -11.81 -7.53 25.48
CA ASN A 396 -11.51 -8.24 24.25
C ASN A 396 -10.26 -7.69 23.55
N VAL A 397 -10.06 -6.36 23.54
CA VAL A 397 -8.83 -5.76 23.01
C VAL A 397 -7.63 -6.09 23.90
N ARG A 398 -7.77 -6.17 25.23
CA ARG A 398 -6.68 -6.61 26.13
C ARG A 398 -6.28 -8.06 25.92
N LEU A 399 -7.23 -8.98 25.83
CA LEU A 399 -6.95 -10.39 25.52
C LEU A 399 -6.30 -10.51 24.14
N PHE A 400 -6.78 -9.72 23.18
CA PHE A 400 -6.22 -9.65 21.84
C PHE A 400 -4.82 -9.03 21.81
N GLN A 401 -4.54 -8.05 22.66
CA GLN A 401 -3.20 -7.48 22.85
C GLN A 401 -2.26 -8.50 23.47
N GLU A 402 -2.66 -9.22 24.52
CA GLU A 402 -1.81 -10.25 25.13
C GLU A 402 -1.47 -11.36 24.12
N GLU A 403 -2.45 -11.80 23.32
CA GLU A 403 -2.22 -12.79 22.27
C GLU A 403 -1.42 -12.26 21.07
N ASN A 404 -1.72 -11.05 20.55
CA ASN A 404 -0.96 -10.44 19.45
C ASN A 404 0.46 -10.06 19.87
N VAL A 405 0.68 -9.53 21.07
CA VAL A 405 2.01 -9.21 21.61
C VAL A 405 2.79 -10.49 21.83
N ARG A 406 2.18 -11.52 22.43
CA ARG A 406 2.82 -12.84 22.58
C ARG A 406 3.19 -13.44 21.22
N TRP A 407 2.31 -13.33 20.24
CA TRP A 407 2.56 -13.83 18.90
C TRP A 407 3.65 -13.04 18.17
N THR A 408 3.59 -11.71 18.21
CA THR A 408 4.61 -10.82 17.61
C THR A 408 5.99 -11.09 18.24
N LYS A 409 6.04 -11.30 19.56
CA LYS A 409 7.25 -11.71 20.27
C LYS A 409 7.77 -13.06 19.79
N THR A 410 6.90 -14.07 19.71
CA THR A 410 7.26 -15.42 19.23
C THR A 410 7.77 -15.37 17.79
N LYS A 411 7.17 -14.52 16.94
CA LYS A 411 7.59 -14.33 15.55
C LYS A 411 8.92 -13.60 15.42
N LEU A 412 9.16 -12.57 16.25
CA LEU A 412 10.45 -11.88 16.29
C LEU A 412 11.56 -12.81 16.78
N GLU A 413 11.29 -13.62 17.82
CA GLU A 413 12.21 -14.65 18.28
C GLU A 413 12.52 -15.67 17.16
N LEU A 414 11.51 -16.06 16.39
CA LEU A 414 11.69 -16.95 15.23
C LEU A 414 12.59 -16.31 14.15
N GLN A 415 12.35 -15.05 13.79
CA GLN A 415 13.14 -14.34 12.78
C GLN A 415 14.60 -14.16 13.21
N ASN A 416 14.84 -13.74 14.45
CA ASN A 416 16.19 -13.59 14.99
C ASN A 416 16.92 -14.93 15.03
N LEU A 417 16.22 -15.99 15.41
CA LEU A 417 16.77 -17.34 15.44
C LEU A 417 17.12 -17.86 14.03
N GLN A 418 16.32 -17.53 13.02
CA GLN A 418 16.59 -17.87 11.62
C GLN A 418 17.86 -17.18 11.09
N VAL A 419 18.04 -15.89 11.40
CA VAL A 419 19.26 -15.16 11.06
C VAL A 419 20.48 -15.80 11.75
N GLN A 420 20.34 -16.15 13.02
CA GLN A 420 21.41 -16.79 13.80
C GLN A 420 21.78 -18.18 13.22
N ILE A 421 20.80 -18.98 12.81
CA ILE A 421 21.00 -20.27 12.12
C ILE A 421 21.77 -20.05 10.81
N GLN A 422 21.33 -19.09 9.99
CA GLN A 422 21.95 -18.79 8.69
C GLN A 422 23.40 -18.33 8.84
N GLN A 423 23.71 -17.50 9.84
CA GLN A 423 25.07 -17.07 10.14
C GLN A 423 25.97 -18.24 10.58
N MET A 424 25.42 -19.19 11.34
CA MET A 424 26.17 -20.38 11.78
C MET A 424 26.40 -21.40 10.65
N GLU A 425 25.46 -21.53 9.70
CA GLU A 425 25.66 -22.38 8.52
C GLU A 425 26.87 -21.93 7.69
N ILE A 426 27.10 -20.61 7.60
CA ILE A 426 28.22 -20.02 6.84
C ILE A 426 29.57 -20.25 7.54
N GLN A 427 29.60 -20.43 8.87
CA GLN A 427 30.83 -20.47 9.68
C GLN A 427 31.23 -21.87 10.19
N ASN A 428 30.68 -22.94 9.59
CA ASN A 428 30.65 -24.27 10.22
C ASN A 428 31.88 -25.15 9.88
N GLU A 429 32.93 -25.04 10.70
CA GLU A 429 34.03 -26.02 10.78
C GLU A 429 34.25 -26.47 12.24
N GLY A 430 33.55 -27.51 12.73
CA GLY A 430 33.83 -28.15 14.03
C GLY A 430 32.67 -28.91 14.71
N SER A 431 32.99 -29.96 15.48
CA SER A 431 32.00 -30.89 16.08
C SER A 431 31.20 -30.34 17.27
N GLN A 432 31.74 -29.38 18.04
CA GLN A 432 30.99 -28.69 19.11
C GLN A 432 29.93 -27.74 18.55
N LYS A 433 30.21 -27.06 17.42
CA LYS A 433 29.26 -26.16 16.75
C LYS A 433 28.05 -26.90 16.17
N GLN A 434 28.19 -28.18 15.80
CA GLN A 434 27.09 -29.00 15.30
C GLN A 434 26.00 -29.31 16.33
N GLN A 435 26.35 -29.56 17.59
CA GLN A 435 25.34 -29.80 18.65
C GLN A 435 24.57 -28.53 19.02
N GLU A 436 25.24 -27.38 18.98
CA GLU A 436 24.62 -26.08 19.23
C GLU A 436 23.69 -25.69 18.07
N PHE A 437 24.12 -25.94 16.82
CA PHE A 437 23.30 -25.78 15.63
C PHE A 437 22.00 -26.60 15.67
N MET A 438 22.06 -27.88 16.05
CA MET A 438 20.87 -28.73 16.15
C MET A 438 19.85 -28.22 17.19
N LYS A 439 20.31 -27.66 18.32
CA LYS A 439 19.43 -27.06 19.33
C LYS A 439 18.69 -25.83 18.81
N LEU A 440 19.32 -25.06 17.92
CA LEU A 440 18.70 -23.88 17.31
C LEU A 440 17.62 -24.28 16.30
N ILE A 441 17.88 -25.33 15.50
CA ILE A 441 16.87 -25.90 14.58
C ILE A 441 15.65 -26.42 15.34
N GLU A 442 15.84 -27.18 16.43
CA GLU A 442 14.73 -27.65 17.27
C GLU A 442 13.92 -26.49 17.87
N ARG A 443 14.59 -25.43 18.30
CA ARG A 443 13.94 -24.23 18.82
C ARG A 443 13.19 -23.46 17.73
N GLU A 444 13.72 -23.42 16.50
CA GLU A 444 13.06 -22.81 15.33
C GLU A 444 11.74 -23.54 15.02
N GLU A 445 11.75 -24.86 15.04
CA GLU A 445 10.57 -25.68 14.75
C GLU A 445 9.48 -25.52 15.84
N LEU A 446 9.87 -25.41 17.11
CA LEU A 446 8.95 -25.09 18.21
C LEU A 446 8.31 -23.71 18.02
N LEU A 447 9.11 -22.69 17.69
CA LEU A 447 8.62 -21.33 17.46
C LEU A 447 7.71 -21.25 16.22
N LYS A 448 8.03 -21.97 15.14
CA LYS A 448 7.15 -22.12 13.96
C LYS A 448 5.78 -22.68 14.34
N GLN A 449 5.73 -23.71 15.18
CA GLN A 449 4.47 -24.28 15.67
C GLN A 449 3.67 -23.31 16.55
N MET A 450 4.34 -22.49 17.36
CA MET A 450 3.70 -21.47 18.18
C MET A 450 3.16 -20.30 17.34
N VAL A 451 3.89 -19.87 16.31
CA VAL A 451 3.47 -18.85 15.34
C VAL A 451 2.28 -19.33 14.49
N ALA A 452 2.17 -20.63 14.20
CA ALA A 452 1.08 -21.20 13.42
C ALA A 452 -0.27 -21.29 14.18
N LYS A 453 -0.29 -21.08 15.51
CA LYS A 453 -1.47 -21.24 16.38
C LYS A 453 -2.30 -19.95 16.57
N VAL A 454 -2.10 -18.91 15.76
CA VAL A 454 -2.86 -17.64 15.85
C VAL A 454 -4.35 -17.88 15.68
N PRO A 455 -5.21 -17.14 16.42
CA PRO A 455 -6.65 -17.16 16.19
C PRO A 455 -6.95 -16.88 14.71
N THR A 456 -7.57 -17.85 14.06
CA THR A 456 -7.99 -17.80 12.67
C THR A 456 -8.86 -16.56 12.41
N LYS A 457 -8.94 -16.10 11.15
CA LYS A 457 -9.91 -15.07 10.70
C LYS A 457 -11.31 -15.29 11.30
N ARG A 458 -11.72 -16.55 11.43
CA ARG A 458 -12.98 -16.99 12.02
C ARG A 458 -13.11 -16.76 13.54
N GLU A 459 -12.00 -16.83 14.27
CA GLU A 459 -11.92 -16.53 15.70
C GLU A 459 -11.87 -15.01 15.94
N ILE A 460 -11.13 -14.28 15.11
CA ILE A 460 -11.14 -12.80 15.09
C ILE A 460 -12.55 -12.27 14.74
N GLU A 461 -13.21 -12.85 13.75
CA GLU A 461 -14.60 -12.55 13.39
C GLU A 461 -15.59 -12.93 14.50
N LYS A 462 -15.37 -14.03 15.24
CA LYS A 462 -16.20 -14.39 16.41
C LYS A 462 -16.02 -13.42 17.58
N ILE A 463 -14.80 -12.93 17.81
CA ILE A 463 -14.52 -11.88 18.80
C ILE A 463 -15.21 -10.58 18.34
N GLY A 464 -15.05 -10.20 17.07
CA GLY A 464 -15.73 -9.06 16.46
C GLY A 464 -17.25 -9.14 16.46
N GLN A 465 -17.86 -10.31 16.27
CA GLN A 465 -19.32 -10.51 16.35
C GLN A 465 -19.87 -10.38 17.77
N LYS A 466 -19.04 -10.59 18.80
CA LYS A 466 -19.39 -10.35 20.21
C LYS A 466 -19.20 -8.89 20.64
N VAL A 467 -18.65 -8.06 19.75
CA VAL A 467 -18.39 -6.64 19.95
C VAL A 467 -19.31 -5.85 19.02
N LYS A 468 -20.41 -5.31 19.57
CA LYS A 468 -21.26 -4.35 18.85
C LYS A 468 -20.95 -2.95 19.37
N ILE A 469 -20.54 -2.05 18.48
CA ILE A 469 -20.62 -0.61 18.71
C ILE A 469 -22.10 -0.25 18.51
N GLN A 470 -22.82 0.04 19.60
CA GLN A 470 -24.19 0.55 19.50
C GLN A 470 -24.15 2.06 19.28
N ASN A 471 -24.82 2.50 18.22
CA ASN A 471 -25.10 3.90 17.98
C ASN A 471 -26.31 4.26 18.85
N SER A 472 -26.13 4.99 19.94
CA SER A 472 -27.21 5.42 20.82
C SER A 472 -28.00 6.55 20.15
N GLY A 473 -28.85 6.16 19.19
CA GLY A 473 -29.94 7.01 18.75
C GLY A 473 -30.82 7.32 19.95
N THR A 474 -30.87 8.59 20.33
CA THR A 474 -31.70 9.22 21.38
C THR A 474 -31.11 9.20 22.80
N GLY A 475 -31.10 10.40 23.39
CA GLY A 475 -30.40 10.73 24.62
C GLY A 475 -30.93 10.05 25.88
N ILE A 476 -30.02 9.97 26.86
CA ILE A 476 -30.26 9.68 28.28
C ILE A 476 -31.05 8.39 28.53
N ILE A 477 -30.35 7.26 28.74
CA ILE A 477 -30.80 6.24 29.71
C ILE A 477 -29.61 5.67 30.48
N LYS A 478 -29.89 5.50 31.77
CA LYS A 478 -29.04 5.13 32.91
C LYS A 478 -28.27 3.82 32.75
N ILE A 479 -27.09 3.84 33.37
CA ILE A 479 -26.31 2.70 33.86
C ILE A 479 -27.24 1.66 34.50
N ILE A 480 -27.26 0.45 33.94
CA ILE A 480 -27.63 -0.76 34.68
C ILE A 480 -26.39 -1.66 34.64
N LYS A 481 -25.75 -1.78 35.80
CA LYS A 481 -24.81 -2.87 36.10
C LYS A 481 -25.60 -4.17 36.11
N GLU A 482 -25.18 -5.15 35.34
CA GLU A 482 -25.35 -6.57 35.69
C GLU A 482 -24.00 -7.13 36.11
#